data_AF-A0A0D6M1N7-F1
#
_entry.id   AF-A0A0D6M1N7-F1
#
_cell.length_a   1.000
_cell.length_b   1.000
_cell.length_c   1.000
_cell.angle_alpha   90.00
_cell.angle_beta   90.00
_cell.angle_gamma   90.00
#
_symmetry.space_group_name_H-M   'P 1'
#
loop_
_entity.id
_entity.type
_entity.pdbx_description
1 polymer ?
#
loop_
_entity_poly.entity_id
_entity_poly.type
_entity_poly.pdbx_seq_one_letter_code
_entity_poly.pdbx_strand_id
1 'polypeptide(L)'
;MPPMPGAHLGPGIGVQGFNNSRVPLFHAPTPSSNPGHFGGVHNRRRAEDNSGRFIQQKLERASAKEKQLLFEEVLANAHALMVDVFGNYVVQKFFEFGTPEQKVALGRALKGDVMNLALQMYGCRVIQKALESIDESIQLEILRELESQVLKCVKDQNGNHVVQKVIEKVKPERLQFIIDTFMKNGPDTIMQLSMHPYGCRVIQRVLEHCTEEQKRPVLEALHANVRSLVLDQYGNYVIQHVIEHGSEQDRDRIVQEIAGNVLRYAQHKFASNVIEKCLICAGPQHKTLLINEVCGDPDDPSPPILLMMKDQFANYVVQKMLDTADPVYRKKMMYAIKPHIPTLRKFSYGKHIISKFVLSFENV
;
A
#
# COMPACT_ATOMS: atom_id res chain seq x y z
N MET A 1 3.17 31.07 10.16
CA MET A 1 4.01 31.22 8.95
C MET A 1 3.10 31.47 7.76
N PRO A 2 3.43 32.41 6.86
CA PRO A 2 2.51 32.92 5.85
C PRO A 2 2.35 31.93 4.67
N PRO A 3 1.22 31.97 3.94
CA PRO A 3 1.05 31.19 2.72
C PRO A 3 1.92 31.75 1.58
N MET A 4 2.64 30.87 0.89
CA MET A 4 3.46 31.19 -0.29
C MET A 4 2.59 31.44 -1.54
N PRO A 5 3.08 32.21 -2.53
CA PRO A 5 2.29 32.71 -3.65
C PRO A 5 2.02 31.64 -4.71
N GLY A 6 0.86 31.75 -5.37
CA GLY A 6 0.44 30.88 -6.46
C GLY A 6 1.39 30.92 -7.66
N ALA A 7 1.85 29.75 -8.07
CA ALA A 7 2.53 29.57 -9.35
C ALA A 7 1.48 29.68 -10.48
N HIS A 8 1.48 30.82 -11.17
CA HIS A 8 0.86 30.94 -12.49
C HIS A 8 1.62 30.02 -13.46
N LEU A 9 1.03 28.86 -13.76
CA LEU A 9 1.40 28.09 -14.94
C LEU A 9 0.82 28.82 -16.16
N GLY A 10 1.71 29.41 -16.97
CA GLY A 10 1.36 29.97 -18.28
C GLY A 10 0.71 28.93 -19.19
N PRO A 11 0.05 29.35 -20.28
CA PRO A 11 -0.65 28.44 -21.17
C PRO A 11 0.35 27.41 -21.71
N GLY A 12 0.14 26.15 -21.31
CA GLY A 12 0.88 25.02 -21.83
C GLY A 12 0.80 25.04 -23.35
N ILE A 13 1.95 24.83 -23.99
CA ILE A 13 2.10 24.68 -25.42
C ILE A 13 1.12 23.57 -25.84
N GLY A 14 -0.02 24.00 -26.37
CA GLY A 14 -0.98 23.12 -27.01
C GLY A 14 -0.28 22.40 -28.13
N VAL A 15 -0.68 21.15 -28.36
CA VAL A 15 -0.16 20.32 -29.44
C VAL A 15 -0.54 20.94 -30.79
N GLN A 16 0.21 21.93 -31.23
CA GLN A 16 0.17 22.49 -32.59
C GLN A 16 1.26 21.87 -33.48
N GLY A 17 1.88 20.78 -33.03
CA GLY A 17 2.89 20.03 -33.80
C GLY A 17 2.35 18.86 -34.62
N PHE A 18 1.07 18.50 -34.51
CA PHE A 18 0.45 17.52 -35.42
C PHE A 18 0.22 18.19 -36.77
N ASN A 19 1.26 18.18 -37.60
CA ASN A 19 1.19 18.74 -38.94
C ASN A 19 0.14 17.97 -39.77
N ASN A 20 -0.69 18.75 -40.46
CA ASN A 20 -2.07 18.46 -40.78
C ASN A 20 -2.27 17.56 -42.02
N SER A 21 -1.50 16.46 -42.19
CA SER A 21 -1.50 15.79 -43.52
C SER A 21 -1.19 14.29 -43.61
N ARG A 22 -0.98 13.49 -42.56
CA ARG A 22 -0.69 12.05 -42.78
C ARG A 22 -1.44 10.99 -41.98
N VAL A 23 -2.10 11.30 -40.87
CA VAL A 23 -2.99 10.32 -40.23
C VAL A 23 -4.12 11.03 -39.44
N PRO A 24 -5.39 10.98 -39.87
CA PRO A 24 -6.51 11.67 -39.20
C PRO A 24 -7.03 10.89 -37.97
N LEU A 25 -6.14 10.24 -37.21
CA LEU A 25 -6.53 9.24 -36.22
C LEU A 25 -6.77 9.80 -34.81
N PHE A 26 -6.25 10.99 -34.48
CA PHE A 26 -6.27 11.56 -33.13
C PHE A 26 -6.85 12.98 -33.08
N HIS A 27 -8.17 13.08 -33.21
CA HIS A 27 -8.90 14.19 -32.60
C HIS A 27 -9.62 13.64 -31.37
N ALA A 28 -9.00 13.80 -30.20
CA ALA A 28 -9.69 13.62 -28.94
C ALA A 28 -10.65 14.81 -28.72
N PRO A 29 -11.88 14.59 -28.23
CA PRO A 29 -12.78 15.69 -27.92
C PRO A 29 -12.17 16.54 -26.79
N THR A 30 -11.96 17.83 -27.04
CA THR A 30 -11.49 18.79 -26.04
C THR A 30 -12.54 18.95 -24.93
N PRO A 31 -12.19 18.81 -23.65
CA PRO A 31 -13.14 19.10 -22.57
C PRO A 31 -13.41 20.61 -22.52
N SER A 32 -14.68 20.99 -22.49
CA SER A 32 -15.09 22.38 -22.32
C SER A 32 -14.53 22.94 -21.01
N SER A 33 -13.82 24.06 -21.10
CA SER A 33 -13.29 24.80 -19.95
C SER A 33 -14.45 25.43 -19.16
N ASN A 34 -14.83 24.82 -18.04
CA ASN A 34 -15.66 25.48 -17.02
C ASN A 34 -15.08 25.22 -15.63
N PRO A 35 -14.66 26.25 -14.87
CA PRO A 35 -13.95 26.08 -13.60
C PRO A 35 -14.95 25.95 -12.45
N GLY A 36 -15.30 24.71 -12.10
CA GLY A 36 -16.05 24.37 -10.88
C GLY A 36 -15.26 23.40 -10.01
N HIS A 37 -14.81 23.89 -8.85
CA HIS A 37 -14.14 23.12 -7.79
C HIS A 37 -14.97 21.85 -7.45
N PHE A 38 -14.33 20.68 -7.33
CA PHE A 38 -14.87 19.30 -7.23
C PHE A 38 -15.13 18.51 -8.53
N GLY A 39 -15.27 19.15 -9.70
CA GLY A 39 -15.50 18.43 -10.98
C GLY A 39 -14.24 17.84 -11.65
N GLY A 40 -13.05 18.28 -11.22
CA GLY A 40 -11.80 18.02 -11.93
C GLY A 40 -11.37 16.55 -11.98
N VAL A 41 -11.50 15.79 -10.88
CA VAL A 41 -11.04 14.39 -10.83
C VAL A 41 -11.99 13.47 -11.61
N HIS A 42 -13.30 13.72 -11.53
CA HIS A 42 -14.31 12.91 -12.22
C HIS A 42 -14.30 13.16 -13.73
N ASN A 43 -14.20 14.42 -14.16
CA ASN A 43 -14.06 14.75 -15.58
C ASN A 43 -12.72 14.26 -16.15
N ARG A 44 -11.64 14.31 -15.37
CA ARG A 44 -10.34 13.78 -15.78
C ARG A 44 -10.39 12.26 -15.95
N ARG A 45 -10.90 11.50 -14.97
CA ARG A 45 -11.09 10.03 -15.10
C ARG A 45 -11.99 9.67 -16.28
N ARG A 46 -13.06 10.42 -16.52
CA ARG A 46 -13.96 10.18 -17.66
C ARG A 46 -13.30 10.47 -19.00
N ALA A 47 -12.45 11.49 -19.08
CA ALA A 47 -11.65 11.78 -20.26
C ALA A 47 -10.54 10.74 -20.47
N GLU A 48 -9.87 10.30 -19.39
CA GLU A 48 -8.88 9.21 -19.40
C GLU A 48 -9.50 7.91 -19.90
N ASP A 49 -10.66 7.52 -19.34
CA ASP A 49 -11.43 6.34 -19.75
C ASP A 49 -11.85 6.44 -21.22
N ASN A 50 -12.31 7.60 -21.66
CA ASN A 50 -12.75 7.80 -23.04
C ASN A 50 -11.58 7.77 -24.02
N SER A 51 -10.45 8.42 -23.71
CA SER A 51 -9.26 8.42 -24.56
C SER A 51 -8.63 7.02 -24.65
N GLY A 52 -8.45 6.35 -23.52
CA GLY A 52 -7.94 4.97 -23.47
C GLY A 52 -8.84 3.98 -24.22
N ARG A 53 -10.17 4.06 -24.02
CA ARG A 53 -11.14 3.23 -24.76
C ARG A 53 -11.16 3.54 -26.26
N PHE A 54 -11.04 4.79 -26.65
CA PHE A 54 -10.99 5.18 -28.07
C PHE A 54 -9.77 4.59 -28.78
N ILE A 55 -8.59 4.73 -28.16
CA ILE A 55 -7.34 4.16 -28.68
C ILE A 55 -7.45 2.64 -28.73
N GLN A 56 -8.00 2.01 -27.69
CA GLN A 56 -8.16 0.56 -27.60
C GLN A 56 -9.11 0.02 -28.67
N GLN A 57 -10.28 0.62 -28.86
CA GLN A 57 -11.25 0.25 -29.90
C GLN A 57 -10.67 0.39 -31.32
N LYS A 58 -9.85 1.43 -31.54
CA LYS A 58 -9.18 1.61 -32.84
C LYS A 58 -8.04 0.61 -33.04
N LEU A 59 -7.22 0.35 -32.02
CA LEU A 59 -6.17 -0.67 -32.06
C LEU A 59 -6.72 -2.08 -32.26
N GLU A 60 -7.91 -2.39 -31.73
CA GLU A 60 -8.54 -3.71 -31.92
C GLU A 60 -9.03 -3.93 -33.36
N ARG A 61 -9.56 -2.88 -34.00
CA ARG A 61 -10.14 -2.96 -35.36
C ARG A 61 -9.15 -2.68 -36.49
N ALA A 62 -8.00 -2.09 -36.18
CA ALA A 62 -6.96 -1.76 -37.16
C ALA A 62 -6.29 -3.02 -37.74
N SER A 63 -5.95 -2.96 -39.02
CA SER A 63 -5.08 -3.96 -39.67
C SER A 63 -3.68 -3.94 -39.08
N ALA A 64 -2.92 -5.03 -39.24
CA ALA A 64 -1.53 -5.10 -38.78
C ALA A 64 -0.65 -3.97 -39.35
N LYS A 65 -0.89 -3.58 -40.60
CA LYS A 65 -0.17 -2.48 -41.27
C LYS A 65 -0.48 -1.12 -40.63
N GLU A 66 -1.74 -0.85 -40.30
CA GLU A 66 -2.13 0.39 -39.63
C GLU A 66 -1.57 0.47 -38.21
N LYS A 67 -1.57 -0.64 -37.46
CA LYS A 67 -0.94 -0.71 -36.14
C LYS A 67 0.56 -0.45 -36.20
N GLN A 68 1.23 -0.93 -37.25
CA GLN A 68 2.67 -0.71 -37.44
C GLN A 68 3.00 0.75 -37.76
N LEU A 69 2.25 1.39 -38.67
CA LEU A 69 2.43 2.82 -38.97
C LEU A 69 2.18 3.69 -37.74
N LEU A 70 1.14 3.37 -36.97
CA LEU A 70 0.88 4.04 -35.69
C LEU A 70 2.03 3.84 -34.71
N PHE A 71 2.56 2.62 -34.61
CA PHE A 71 3.67 2.33 -33.73
C PHE A 71 4.93 3.14 -34.06
N GLU A 72 5.25 3.28 -35.35
CA GLU A 72 6.41 4.08 -35.80
C GLU A 72 6.28 5.55 -35.39
N GLU A 73 5.09 6.13 -35.50
CA GLU A 73 4.81 7.49 -35.06
C GLU A 73 4.88 7.62 -33.53
N VAL A 74 4.37 6.64 -32.79
CA VAL A 74 4.46 6.59 -31.32
C VAL A 74 5.90 6.47 -30.86
N LEU A 75 6.69 5.60 -31.48
CA LEU A 75 8.10 5.40 -31.14
C LEU A 75 8.94 6.66 -31.39
N ALA A 76 8.71 7.34 -32.52
CA ALA A 76 9.38 8.59 -32.83
C ALA A 76 9.10 9.72 -31.82
N ASN A 77 7.94 9.67 -31.14
CA ASN A 77 7.49 10.68 -30.18
C ASN A 77 7.38 10.12 -28.74
N ALA A 78 8.06 9.00 -28.45
CA ALA A 78 7.82 8.20 -27.25
C ALA A 78 7.91 9.01 -25.95
N HIS A 79 9.01 9.74 -25.73
CA HIS A 79 9.21 10.52 -24.50
C HIS A 79 8.10 11.55 -24.27
N ALA A 80 7.71 12.30 -25.31
CA ALA A 80 6.65 13.29 -25.21
C ALA A 80 5.30 12.65 -24.86
N LEU A 81 5.01 11.50 -25.46
CA LEU A 81 3.78 10.75 -25.19
C LEU A 81 3.78 10.14 -23.77
N MET A 82 4.90 9.63 -23.28
CA MET A 82 5.00 9.00 -21.96
C MET A 82 4.64 9.94 -20.81
N VAL A 83 4.93 11.23 -20.96
CA VAL A 83 4.65 12.27 -19.95
C VAL A 83 3.38 13.08 -20.24
N ASP A 84 2.69 12.80 -21.35
CA ASP A 84 1.44 13.47 -21.71
C ASP A 84 0.23 12.86 -20.99
N VAL A 85 -0.76 13.69 -20.68
CA VAL A 85 -1.98 13.30 -19.96
C VAL A 85 -2.81 12.24 -20.70
N PHE A 86 -2.76 12.20 -22.02
CA PHE A 86 -3.47 11.21 -22.84
C PHE A 86 -2.53 10.26 -23.58
N GLY A 87 -1.38 10.76 -24.06
CA GLY A 87 -0.37 9.99 -24.77
C GLY A 87 0.16 8.79 -23.99
N ASN A 88 0.24 8.90 -22.66
CA ASN A 88 0.77 7.83 -21.82
C ASN A 88 -0.07 6.54 -21.95
N TYR A 89 -1.39 6.67 -22.16
CA TYR A 89 -2.27 5.52 -22.36
C TYR A 89 -2.00 4.79 -23.67
N VAL A 90 -1.62 5.52 -24.74
CA VAL A 90 -1.22 4.91 -26.02
C VAL A 90 0.01 4.04 -25.81
N VAL A 91 1.03 4.58 -25.15
CA VAL A 91 2.29 3.87 -24.88
C VAL A 91 2.04 2.63 -24.01
N GLN A 92 1.22 2.76 -22.96
CA GLN A 92 0.82 1.63 -22.12
C GLN A 92 0.12 0.52 -22.91
N LYS A 93 -0.74 0.86 -23.89
CA LYS A 93 -1.41 -0.13 -24.73
C LYS A 93 -0.46 -0.90 -25.63
N PHE A 94 0.62 -0.29 -26.10
CA PHE A 94 1.67 -1.01 -26.82
C PHE A 94 2.47 -1.95 -25.90
N PHE A 95 2.71 -1.58 -24.64
CA PHE A 95 3.28 -2.53 -23.67
C PHE A 95 2.32 -3.68 -23.33
N GLU A 96 1.01 -3.46 -23.37
CA GLU A 96 -0.01 -4.49 -23.12
C GLU A 96 -0.16 -5.43 -24.32
N PHE A 97 -0.43 -4.89 -25.51
CA PHE A 97 -0.88 -5.63 -26.70
C PHE A 97 0.08 -5.59 -27.89
N GLY A 98 1.16 -4.81 -27.83
CA GLY A 98 2.16 -4.74 -28.90
C GLY A 98 2.89 -6.06 -29.11
N THR A 99 3.53 -6.21 -30.27
CA THR A 99 4.38 -7.38 -30.53
C THR A 99 5.63 -7.36 -29.62
N PRO A 100 6.31 -8.49 -29.40
CA PRO A 100 7.56 -8.51 -28.63
C PRO A 100 8.58 -7.47 -29.11
N GLU A 101 8.71 -7.28 -30.43
CA GLU A 101 9.63 -6.31 -31.04
C GLU A 101 9.24 -4.86 -30.71
N GLN A 102 7.94 -4.57 -30.72
CA GLN A 102 7.41 -3.26 -30.36
C GLN A 102 7.65 -2.94 -28.87
N LYS A 103 7.44 -3.93 -27.99
CA LYS A 103 7.72 -3.80 -26.56
C LYS A 103 9.21 -3.58 -26.29
N VAL A 104 10.08 -4.29 -27.00
CA VAL A 104 11.54 -4.11 -26.92
C VAL A 104 11.95 -2.72 -27.39
N ALA A 105 11.41 -2.25 -28.51
CA ALA A 105 11.73 -0.92 -29.03
C ALA A 105 11.27 0.21 -28.08
N LEU A 106 10.06 0.12 -27.52
CA LEU A 106 9.59 1.06 -26.49
C LEU A 106 10.38 0.95 -25.19
N GLY A 107 10.75 -0.26 -24.78
CA GLY A 107 11.58 -0.49 -23.60
C GLY A 107 12.95 0.19 -23.73
N ARG A 108 13.58 0.10 -24.91
CA ARG A 108 14.82 0.84 -25.22
C ARG A 108 14.63 2.35 -25.21
N ALA A 109 13.45 2.85 -25.58
CA ALA A 109 13.14 4.27 -25.52
C ALA A 109 13.00 4.79 -24.07
N LEU A 110 12.88 3.93 -23.06
CA LEU A 110 12.91 4.35 -21.65
C LEU A 110 14.31 4.72 -21.17
N LYS A 111 15.34 4.14 -21.81
CA LYS A 111 16.73 4.23 -21.38
C LYS A 111 17.23 5.67 -21.36
N GLY A 112 17.89 6.04 -20.27
CA GLY A 112 18.43 7.37 -20.01
C GLY A 112 17.42 8.36 -19.42
N ASP A 113 16.13 7.98 -19.31
CA ASP A 113 15.06 8.84 -18.81
C ASP A 113 14.22 8.17 -17.71
N VAL A 114 14.61 6.97 -17.26
CA VAL A 114 13.84 6.15 -16.30
C VAL A 114 13.55 6.91 -15.02
N MET A 115 14.54 7.63 -14.49
CA MET A 115 14.38 8.40 -13.26
C MET A 115 13.40 9.55 -13.39
N ASN A 116 13.41 10.27 -14.52
CA ASN A 116 12.46 11.36 -14.73
C ASN A 116 11.05 10.81 -14.89
N LEU A 117 10.89 9.75 -15.69
CA LEU A 117 9.62 9.07 -15.89
C LEU A 117 9.07 8.51 -14.57
N ALA A 118 9.90 7.88 -13.74
CA ALA A 118 9.47 7.32 -12.46
C ALA A 118 8.90 8.36 -11.49
N LEU A 119 9.44 9.59 -11.49
CA LEU A 119 8.99 10.69 -10.64
C LEU A 119 7.85 11.52 -11.28
N GLN A 120 7.50 11.26 -12.55
CA GLN A 120 6.47 11.98 -13.27
C GLN A 120 5.11 11.26 -13.18
N MET A 121 4.04 12.05 -13.03
CA MET A 121 2.67 11.55 -12.73
C MET A 121 2.10 10.54 -13.75
N TYR A 122 2.44 10.69 -15.04
CA TYR A 122 2.01 9.83 -16.13
C TYR A 122 3.11 8.84 -16.53
N GLY A 123 4.37 9.28 -16.57
CA GLY A 123 5.54 8.45 -16.88
C GLY A 123 5.68 7.27 -15.94
N CYS A 124 5.35 7.44 -14.64
CA CYS A 124 5.41 6.35 -13.68
C CYS A 124 4.46 5.21 -14.03
N ARG A 125 3.32 5.52 -14.68
CA ARG A 125 2.33 4.53 -15.16
C ARG A 125 2.88 3.75 -16.34
N VAL A 126 3.61 4.42 -17.23
CA VAL A 126 4.29 3.77 -18.35
C VAL A 126 5.36 2.81 -17.83
N ILE A 127 6.23 3.24 -16.92
CA ILE A 127 7.27 2.37 -16.34
C ILE A 127 6.63 1.15 -15.66
N GLN A 128 5.58 1.36 -14.86
CA GLN A 128 4.86 0.25 -14.22
C GLN A 128 4.30 -0.74 -15.25
N LYS A 129 3.70 -0.25 -16.34
CA LYS A 129 3.14 -1.10 -17.39
C LYS A 129 4.24 -1.83 -18.18
N ALA A 130 5.37 -1.18 -18.42
CA ALA A 130 6.52 -1.78 -19.09
C ALA A 130 7.05 -2.99 -18.28
N LEU A 131 7.24 -2.82 -16.96
CA LEU A 131 7.73 -3.88 -16.07
C LEU A 131 6.85 -5.15 -16.07
N GLU A 132 5.59 -5.07 -16.50
CA GLU A 132 4.68 -6.22 -16.58
C GLU A 132 4.92 -7.11 -17.82
N SER A 133 5.62 -6.62 -18.84
CA SER A 133 5.68 -7.31 -20.15
C SER A 133 7.01 -7.26 -20.90
N ILE A 134 7.96 -6.42 -20.47
CA ILE A 134 9.32 -6.39 -21.04
C ILE A 134 10.17 -7.56 -20.54
N ASP A 135 11.20 -7.91 -21.31
CA ASP A 135 12.14 -8.97 -20.94
C ASP A 135 13.10 -8.56 -19.80
N GLU A 136 13.79 -9.56 -19.23
CA GLU A 136 14.74 -9.35 -18.13
C GLU A 136 15.86 -8.36 -18.49
N SER A 137 16.29 -8.33 -19.76
CA SER A 137 17.40 -7.45 -20.16
C SER A 137 17.04 -5.97 -20.02
N ILE A 138 15.82 -5.59 -20.42
CA ILE A 138 15.32 -4.21 -20.30
C ILE A 138 14.96 -3.91 -18.85
N GLN A 139 14.41 -4.87 -18.09
CA GLN A 139 14.23 -4.70 -16.65
C GLN A 139 15.54 -4.30 -15.97
N LEU A 140 16.65 -4.98 -16.27
CA LEU A 140 17.96 -4.66 -15.70
C LEU A 140 18.46 -3.26 -16.08
N GLU A 141 18.16 -2.75 -17.28
CA GLU A 141 18.48 -1.37 -17.65
C GLU A 141 17.70 -0.37 -16.78
N ILE A 142 16.40 -0.62 -16.55
CA ILE A 142 15.57 0.19 -15.64
C ILE A 142 16.16 0.18 -14.22
N LEU A 143 16.54 -0.99 -13.69
CA LEU A 143 17.10 -1.09 -12.34
C LEU A 143 18.39 -0.28 -12.18
N ARG A 144 19.30 -0.35 -13.15
CA ARG A 144 20.58 0.38 -13.11
C ARG A 144 20.39 1.89 -12.98
N GLU A 145 19.37 2.44 -13.65
CA GLU A 145 19.06 3.87 -13.55
C GLU A 145 18.42 4.24 -12.20
N LEU A 146 17.66 3.33 -11.60
CA LEU A 146 17.01 3.54 -10.29
C LEU A 146 17.97 3.36 -9.11
N GLU A 147 19.03 2.53 -9.25
CA GLU A 147 19.88 2.03 -8.16
C GLU A 147 20.42 3.13 -7.24
N SER A 148 20.96 4.21 -7.80
CA SER A 148 21.55 5.31 -7.01
C SER A 148 20.53 6.22 -6.32
N GLN A 149 19.23 6.08 -6.63
CA GLN A 149 18.17 6.99 -6.21
C GLN A 149 16.94 6.27 -5.63
N VAL A 150 17.06 5.00 -5.24
CA VAL A 150 15.93 4.20 -4.71
C VAL A 150 15.18 4.93 -3.60
N LEU A 151 15.89 5.49 -2.61
CA LEU A 151 15.25 6.20 -1.49
C LEU A 151 14.45 7.43 -1.95
N LYS A 152 14.92 8.13 -2.98
CA LYS A 152 14.20 9.26 -3.58
C LYS A 152 12.89 8.77 -4.20
N CYS A 153 12.93 7.68 -4.96
CA CYS A 153 11.73 7.09 -5.55
C CYS A 153 10.75 6.58 -4.48
N VAL A 154 11.23 5.88 -3.46
CA VAL A 154 10.38 5.36 -2.36
C VAL A 154 9.63 6.48 -1.63
N LYS A 155 10.25 7.64 -1.47
CA LYS A 155 9.65 8.80 -0.78
C LYS A 155 8.83 9.71 -1.71
N ASP A 156 8.81 9.44 -3.01
CA ASP A 156 8.05 10.22 -3.99
C ASP A 156 6.63 9.67 -4.20
N GLN A 157 5.66 10.55 -4.47
CA GLN A 157 4.25 10.19 -4.68
C GLN A 157 4.00 9.31 -5.92
N ASN A 158 4.89 9.37 -6.92
CA ASN A 158 4.83 8.58 -8.15
C ASN A 158 5.85 7.43 -8.11
N GLY A 159 7.09 7.75 -7.74
CA GLY A 159 8.23 6.83 -7.73
C GLY A 159 8.02 5.61 -6.83
N ASN A 160 7.27 5.75 -5.73
CA ASN A 160 7.02 4.63 -4.83
C ASN A 160 6.27 3.50 -5.54
N HIS A 161 5.38 3.83 -6.49
CA HIS A 161 4.65 2.83 -7.26
C HIS A 161 5.55 2.08 -8.24
N VAL A 162 6.57 2.76 -8.79
CA VAL A 162 7.58 2.12 -9.64
C VAL A 162 8.42 1.15 -8.82
N VAL A 163 8.89 1.55 -7.64
CA VAL A 163 9.68 0.66 -6.75
C VAL A 163 8.85 -0.55 -6.31
N GLN A 164 7.57 -0.35 -5.95
CA GLN A 164 6.66 -1.47 -5.66
C GLN A 164 6.55 -2.42 -6.86
N LYS A 165 6.35 -1.89 -8.07
CA LYS A 165 6.22 -2.71 -9.28
C LYS A 165 7.52 -3.45 -9.64
N VAL A 166 8.67 -2.82 -9.40
CA VAL A 166 9.98 -3.49 -9.52
C VAL A 166 10.01 -4.70 -8.60
N ILE A 167 9.66 -4.54 -7.32
CA ILE A 167 9.68 -5.64 -6.35
C ILE A 167 8.68 -6.76 -6.72
N GLU A 168 7.52 -6.41 -7.28
CA GLU A 168 6.50 -7.37 -7.70
C GLU A 168 6.86 -8.17 -8.97
N LYS A 169 7.64 -7.60 -9.89
CA LYS A 169 7.81 -8.12 -11.27
C LYS A 169 9.22 -8.53 -11.63
N VAL A 170 10.21 -8.05 -10.90
CA VAL A 170 11.61 -8.42 -11.12
C VAL A 170 11.97 -9.56 -10.19
N LYS A 171 12.78 -10.49 -10.69
CA LYS A 171 13.29 -11.63 -9.92
C LYS A 171 14.01 -11.17 -8.63
N PRO A 172 13.73 -11.77 -7.46
CA PRO A 172 14.30 -11.35 -6.18
C PRO A 172 15.83 -11.25 -6.15
N GLU A 173 16.53 -12.10 -6.90
CA GLU A 173 18.00 -12.12 -6.97
C GLU A 173 18.58 -10.83 -7.56
N ARG A 174 17.76 -10.03 -8.26
CA ARG A 174 18.14 -8.70 -8.79
C ARG A 174 17.79 -7.54 -7.87
N LEU A 175 17.09 -7.80 -6.76
CA LEU A 175 16.57 -6.76 -5.86
C LEU A 175 17.49 -6.45 -4.68
N GLN A 176 18.64 -7.12 -4.56
CA GLN A 176 19.54 -6.97 -3.41
C GLN A 176 19.95 -5.51 -3.16
N PHE A 177 20.18 -4.73 -4.21
CA PHE A 177 20.53 -3.31 -4.10
C PHE A 177 19.48 -2.47 -3.34
N ILE A 178 18.20 -2.86 -3.38
CA ILE A 178 17.13 -2.20 -2.63
C ILE A 178 17.32 -2.48 -1.13
N ILE A 179 17.59 -3.73 -0.78
CA ILE A 179 17.82 -4.16 0.60
C ILE A 179 19.09 -3.49 1.14
N ASP A 180 20.17 -3.50 0.37
CA ASP A 180 21.44 -2.86 0.74
C ASP A 180 21.27 -1.35 0.93
N THR A 181 20.49 -0.70 0.06
CA THR A 181 20.16 0.73 0.18
C THR A 181 19.39 1.01 1.47
N PHE A 182 18.42 0.17 1.83
CA PHE A 182 17.67 0.35 3.06
C PHE A 182 18.51 0.05 4.30
N MET A 183 19.44 -0.89 4.23
CA MET A 183 20.28 -1.28 5.37
C MET A 183 21.59 -0.47 5.49
N LYS A 184 21.89 0.41 4.51
CA LYS A 184 23.17 1.14 4.42
C LYS A 184 23.59 1.86 5.71
N ASN A 185 22.63 2.42 6.43
CA ASN A 185 22.87 3.15 7.69
C ASN A 185 22.31 2.40 8.91
N GLY A 186 22.24 1.07 8.85
CA GLY A 186 21.61 0.26 9.90
C GLY A 186 20.07 0.26 9.80
N PRO A 187 19.37 -0.05 10.91
CA PRO A 187 17.93 -0.28 10.92
C PRO A 187 17.08 0.99 10.78
N ASP A 188 17.66 2.17 10.97
CA ASP A 188 16.93 3.45 11.05
C ASP A 188 16.15 3.77 9.78
N THR A 189 16.72 3.48 8.61
CA THR A 189 16.03 3.71 7.33
C THR A 189 14.79 2.82 7.20
N ILE A 190 14.86 1.55 7.62
CA ILE A 190 13.70 0.65 7.62
C ILE A 190 12.60 1.21 8.53
N MET A 191 12.95 1.69 9.72
CA MET A 191 12.00 2.33 10.62
C MET A 191 11.35 3.57 9.99
N GLN A 192 12.17 4.49 9.45
CA GLN A 192 11.68 5.70 8.77
C GLN A 192 10.74 5.38 7.60
N LEU A 193 11.10 4.39 6.77
CA LEU A 193 10.28 3.98 5.63
C LEU A 193 8.98 3.32 6.09
N SER A 194 9.02 2.51 7.16
CA SER A 194 7.84 1.83 7.69
C SER A 194 6.81 2.80 8.27
N MET A 195 7.27 3.96 8.76
CA MET A 195 6.44 5.08 9.24
C MET A 195 6.16 6.14 8.16
N HIS A 196 6.56 5.90 6.92
CA HIS A 196 6.34 6.83 5.80
C HIS A 196 5.05 6.45 5.03
N PRO A 197 4.21 7.41 4.60
CA PRO A 197 2.96 7.14 3.86
C PRO A 197 3.13 6.27 2.61
N TYR A 198 4.27 6.38 1.93
CA TYR A 198 4.59 5.59 0.75
C TYR A 198 5.57 4.46 1.06
N GLY A 199 6.49 4.68 2.01
CA GLY A 199 7.57 3.74 2.31
C GLY A 199 7.02 2.45 2.93
N CYS A 200 5.96 2.55 3.73
CA CYS A 200 5.35 1.40 4.39
C CYS A 200 4.82 0.37 3.38
N ARG A 201 4.37 0.83 2.20
CA ARG A 201 3.92 -0.02 1.10
C ARG A 201 5.08 -0.72 0.41
N VAL A 202 6.20 -0.02 0.23
CA VAL A 202 7.43 -0.62 -0.32
C VAL A 202 7.99 -1.68 0.63
N ILE A 203 8.02 -1.42 1.94
CA ILE A 203 8.43 -2.42 2.94
C ILE A 203 7.53 -3.64 2.89
N GLN A 204 6.20 -3.48 2.78
CA GLN A 204 5.28 -4.61 2.60
C GLN A 204 5.59 -5.43 1.33
N ARG A 205 5.86 -4.78 0.18
CA ARG A 205 6.25 -5.50 -1.04
C ARG A 205 7.55 -6.30 -0.85
N VAL A 206 8.52 -5.76 -0.12
CA VAL A 206 9.76 -6.50 0.21
C VAL A 206 9.43 -7.76 1.01
N LEU A 207 8.55 -7.66 2.02
CA LEU A 207 8.14 -8.79 2.85
C LEU A 207 7.34 -9.86 2.08
N GLU A 208 6.64 -9.45 1.02
CA GLU A 208 5.83 -10.35 0.19
C GLU A 208 6.64 -11.08 -0.88
N HIS A 209 7.57 -10.39 -1.54
CA HIS A 209 8.16 -10.87 -2.80
C HIS A 209 9.65 -11.20 -2.75
N CYS A 210 10.42 -10.64 -1.81
CA CYS A 210 11.85 -10.92 -1.71
C CYS A 210 12.13 -12.33 -1.15
N THR A 211 13.37 -12.80 -1.21
CA THR A 211 13.75 -14.08 -0.59
C THR A 211 13.79 -13.98 0.94
N GLU A 212 13.78 -15.10 1.65
CA GLU A 212 13.86 -15.09 3.12
C GLU A 212 15.16 -14.44 3.63
N GLU A 213 16.28 -14.64 2.92
CA GLU A 213 17.57 -14.01 3.23
C GLU A 213 17.49 -12.48 3.11
N GLN A 214 16.75 -11.98 2.11
CA GLN A 214 16.53 -10.55 1.89
C GLN A 214 15.56 -9.94 2.90
N LYS A 215 14.52 -10.69 3.30
CA LYS A 215 13.55 -10.25 4.30
C LYS A 215 14.17 -10.20 5.69
N ARG A 216 15.07 -11.12 6.03
CA ARG A 216 15.59 -11.28 7.39
C ARG A 216 16.14 -9.98 8.01
N PRO A 217 17.05 -9.22 7.37
CA PRO A 217 17.54 -7.96 7.93
C PRO A 217 16.44 -6.91 8.12
N VAL A 218 15.45 -6.87 7.22
CA VAL A 218 14.28 -5.99 7.34
C VAL A 218 13.44 -6.38 8.54
N LEU A 219 13.14 -7.67 8.70
CA LEU A 219 12.37 -8.19 9.84
C LEU A 219 13.09 -7.94 11.17
N GLU A 220 14.41 -8.11 11.25
CA GLU A 220 15.15 -7.77 12.48
C GLU A 220 15.06 -6.29 12.83
N ALA A 221 15.14 -5.40 11.84
CA ALA A 221 14.94 -3.96 12.06
C ALA A 221 13.52 -3.64 12.54
N LEU A 222 12.51 -4.33 12.02
CA LEU A 222 11.11 -4.20 12.48
C LEU A 222 10.95 -4.72 13.92
N HIS A 223 11.51 -5.89 14.25
CA HIS A 223 11.45 -6.49 15.58
C HIS A 223 12.08 -5.59 16.65
N ALA A 224 13.22 -4.95 16.34
CA ALA A 224 13.86 -4.00 17.24
C ALA A 224 12.99 -2.77 17.55
N ASN A 225 11.94 -2.50 16.77
CA ASN A 225 11.16 -1.27 16.81
C ASN A 225 9.63 -1.49 16.92
N VAL A 226 9.18 -2.71 17.25
CA VAL A 226 7.74 -3.07 17.30
C VAL A 226 6.93 -2.06 18.11
N ARG A 227 7.38 -1.71 19.32
CA ARG A 227 6.66 -0.81 20.24
C ARG A 227 6.38 0.57 19.65
N SER A 228 7.31 1.08 18.84
CA SER A 228 7.15 2.36 18.14
C SER A 228 6.26 2.20 16.91
N LEU A 229 6.45 1.13 16.14
CA LEU A 229 5.74 0.87 14.89
C LEU A 229 4.25 0.62 15.10
N VAL A 230 3.85 -0.11 16.15
CA VAL A 230 2.42 -0.36 16.44
C VAL A 230 1.64 0.90 16.78
N LEU A 231 2.32 1.93 17.29
CA LEU A 231 1.72 3.23 17.62
C LEU A 231 1.73 4.21 16.44
N ASP A 232 2.42 3.92 15.34
CA ASP A 232 2.48 4.81 14.19
C ASP A 232 1.29 4.60 13.23
N GLN A 233 0.84 5.66 12.57
CA GLN A 233 -0.31 5.66 11.66
C GLN A 233 -0.10 4.82 10.38
N TYR A 234 1.16 4.57 9.98
CA TYR A 234 1.53 3.74 8.84
C TYR A 234 2.24 2.45 9.29
N GLY A 235 3.14 2.55 10.28
CA GLY A 235 3.91 1.44 10.82
C GLY A 235 3.04 0.30 11.35
N ASN A 236 1.87 0.61 11.91
CA ASN A 236 0.93 -0.42 12.40
C ASN A 236 0.50 -1.38 11.27
N TYR A 237 0.44 -0.94 10.01
CA TYR A 237 0.10 -1.81 8.88
C TYR A 237 1.26 -2.74 8.52
N VAL A 238 2.50 -2.29 8.68
CA VAL A 238 3.68 -3.13 8.45
C VAL A 238 3.73 -4.24 9.51
N ILE A 239 3.47 -3.92 10.78
CA ILE A 239 3.42 -4.94 11.84
C ILE A 239 2.26 -5.91 11.62
N GLN A 240 1.06 -5.42 11.29
CA GLN A 240 -0.07 -6.29 10.94
C GLN A 240 0.27 -7.23 9.78
N HIS A 241 0.98 -6.74 8.77
CA HIS A 241 1.40 -7.56 7.64
C HIS A 241 2.33 -8.72 8.07
N VAL A 242 3.29 -8.47 8.98
CA VAL A 242 4.15 -9.52 9.53
C VAL A 242 3.34 -10.52 10.35
N ILE A 243 2.36 -10.08 11.13
CA ILE A 243 1.49 -10.98 11.90
C ILE A 243 0.67 -11.88 10.96
N GLU A 244 0.15 -11.34 9.87
CA GLU A 244 -0.72 -12.05 8.91
C GLU A 244 0.03 -13.05 8.03
N HIS A 245 1.18 -12.65 7.49
CA HIS A 245 1.87 -13.37 6.41
C HIS A 245 3.27 -13.86 6.78
N GLY A 246 3.80 -13.42 7.93
CA GLY A 246 5.12 -13.82 8.42
C GLY A 246 5.14 -15.23 9.01
N SER A 247 6.35 -15.67 9.35
CA SER A 247 6.56 -16.93 10.05
C SER A 247 5.89 -16.94 11.43
N GLU A 248 5.62 -18.13 11.97
CA GLU A 248 5.13 -18.27 13.35
C GLU A 248 6.09 -17.63 14.36
N GLN A 249 7.41 -17.82 14.18
CA GLN A 249 8.44 -17.23 15.02
C GLN A 249 8.39 -15.69 15.02
N ASP A 250 8.23 -15.07 13.85
CA ASP A 250 8.16 -13.60 13.76
C ASP A 250 6.88 -13.07 14.42
N ARG A 251 5.75 -13.74 14.20
CA ARG A 251 4.48 -13.39 14.86
C ARG A 251 4.58 -13.52 16.38
N ASP A 252 5.17 -14.59 16.87
CA ASP A 252 5.32 -14.85 18.29
C ASP A 252 6.21 -13.80 18.98
N ARG A 253 7.30 -13.39 18.33
CA ARG A 253 8.15 -12.26 18.81
C ARG A 253 7.34 -10.97 18.93
N ILE A 254 6.50 -10.66 17.95
CA ILE A 254 5.62 -9.47 18.01
C ILE A 254 4.65 -9.58 19.18
N VAL A 255 4.01 -10.74 19.38
CA VAL A 255 3.09 -10.93 20.51
C VAL A 255 3.81 -10.76 21.86
N GLN A 256 5.01 -11.31 22.00
CA GLN A 256 5.81 -11.18 23.22
C GLN A 256 6.18 -9.71 23.50
N GLU A 257 6.48 -8.92 22.48
CA GLU A 257 6.79 -7.49 22.64
C GLU A 257 5.60 -6.62 23.05
N ILE A 258 4.37 -7.00 22.68
CA ILE A 258 3.16 -6.27 23.07
C ILE A 258 2.56 -6.74 24.40
N ALA A 259 2.89 -7.96 24.82
CA ALA A 259 2.46 -8.50 26.11
C ALA A 259 2.99 -7.64 27.28
N GLY A 260 2.22 -7.60 28.36
CA GLY A 260 2.41 -6.72 29.52
C GLY A 260 1.95 -5.27 29.30
N ASN A 261 1.49 -4.90 28.10
CA ASN A 261 0.99 -3.56 27.77
C ASN A 261 -0.31 -3.58 26.95
N VAL A 262 -1.08 -4.68 26.99
CA VAL A 262 -2.26 -4.90 26.13
C VAL A 262 -3.32 -3.82 26.34
N LEU A 263 -3.57 -3.41 27.58
CA LEU A 263 -4.52 -2.31 27.87
C LEU A 263 -4.13 -1.03 27.14
N ARG A 264 -2.85 -0.62 27.24
CA ARG A 264 -2.33 0.60 26.63
C ARG A 264 -2.46 0.56 25.11
N TYR A 265 -2.09 -0.55 24.49
CA TYR A 265 -2.18 -0.69 23.03
C TYR A 265 -3.62 -0.80 22.54
N ALA A 266 -4.49 -1.48 23.28
CA ALA A 266 -5.91 -1.61 22.92
C ALA A 266 -6.64 -0.26 22.93
N GLN A 267 -6.26 0.66 23.82
CA GLN A 267 -6.83 2.02 23.88
C GLN A 267 -6.24 2.98 22.85
N HIS A 268 -5.28 2.54 22.05
CA HIS A 268 -4.63 3.38 21.05
C HIS A 268 -5.23 3.16 19.66
N LYS A 269 -5.60 4.25 18.98
CA LYS A 269 -6.27 4.25 17.65
C LYS A 269 -5.64 3.31 16.62
N PHE A 270 -4.32 3.22 16.58
CA PHE A 270 -3.59 2.41 15.61
C PHE A 270 -3.21 1.03 16.15
N ALA A 271 -2.78 0.95 17.42
CA ALA A 271 -2.26 -0.29 17.99
C ALA A 271 -3.39 -1.26 18.35
N SER A 272 -4.62 -0.77 18.56
CA SER A 272 -5.79 -1.63 18.78
C SER A 272 -5.97 -2.62 17.62
N ASN A 273 -5.76 -2.18 16.38
CA ASN A 273 -5.83 -3.04 15.20
C ASN A 273 -4.74 -4.12 15.19
N VAL A 274 -3.56 -3.81 15.73
CA VAL A 274 -2.46 -4.77 15.88
C VAL A 274 -2.84 -5.85 16.90
N ILE A 275 -3.42 -5.46 18.06
CA ILE A 275 -3.92 -6.43 19.05
C ILE A 275 -5.00 -7.32 18.44
N GLU A 276 -5.97 -6.74 17.72
CA GLU A 276 -6.98 -7.53 17.01
C GLU A 276 -6.35 -8.51 16.02
N LYS A 277 -5.27 -8.12 15.34
CA LYS A 277 -4.58 -9.00 14.41
C LYS A 277 -3.86 -10.16 15.11
N CYS A 278 -3.20 -9.90 16.24
CA CYS A 278 -2.63 -10.94 17.08
C CYS A 278 -3.70 -11.96 17.52
N LEU A 279 -4.90 -11.49 17.93
CA LEU A 279 -6.00 -12.37 18.34
C LEU A 279 -6.55 -13.23 17.20
N ILE A 280 -6.45 -12.77 15.94
CA ILE A 280 -6.87 -13.54 14.77
C ILE A 280 -5.81 -14.59 14.42
N CYS A 281 -4.54 -14.17 14.27
CA CYS A 281 -3.50 -14.94 13.60
C CYS A 281 -2.55 -15.70 14.54
N ALA A 282 -2.41 -15.31 15.81
CA ALA A 282 -1.46 -15.94 16.71
C ALA A 282 -1.90 -17.34 17.16
N GLY A 283 -0.96 -18.17 17.63
CA GLY A 283 -1.27 -19.47 18.18
C GLY A 283 -2.13 -19.40 19.46
N PRO A 284 -2.82 -20.49 19.86
CA PRO A 284 -3.72 -20.49 21.02
C PRO A 284 -3.07 -20.01 22.33
N GLN A 285 -1.80 -20.35 22.56
CA GLN A 285 -1.03 -19.94 23.74
C GLN A 285 -0.84 -18.41 23.80
N HIS A 286 -0.60 -17.79 22.65
CA HIS A 286 -0.43 -16.35 22.52
C HIS A 286 -1.77 -15.60 22.68
N LYS A 287 -2.87 -16.11 22.13
CA LYS A 287 -4.21 -15.56 22.37
C LYS A 287 -4.58 -15.61 23.86
N THR A 288 -4.31 -16.75 24.48
CA THR A 288 -4.47 -16.98 25.92
C THR A 288 -3.71 -15.96 26.75
N LEU A 289 -2.44 -15.72 26.42
CA LEU A 289 -1.60 -14.75 27.11
C LEU A 289 -2.23 -13.34 27.11
N LEU A 290 -2.65 -12.87 25.93
CA LEU A 290 -3.26 -11.55 25.76
C LEU A 290 -4.60 -11.41 26.50
N ILE A 291 -5.43 -12.46 26.49
CA ILE A 291 -6.73 -12.46 27.19
C ILE A 291 -6.52 -12.49 28.71
N ASN A 292 -5.60 -13.32 29.21
CA ASN A 292 -5.33 -13.44 30.64
C ASN A 292 -4.85 -12.12 31.24
N GLU A 293 -3.99 -11.40 30.54
CA GLU A 293 -3.46 -10.11 30.98
C GLU A 293 -4.57 -9.10 31.28
N VAL A 294 -5.62 -9.04 30.45
CA VAL A 294 -6.68 -8.04 30.61
C VAL A 294 -7.81 -8.47 31.53
N CYS A 295 -7.97 -9.77 31.75
CA CYS A 295 -8.99 -10.28 32.67
C CYS A 295 -8.66 -9.99 34.14
N GLY A 296 -7.39 -9.74 34.47
CA GLY A 296 -6.94 -9.55 35.85
C GLY A 296 -7.10 -10.81 36.70
N ASP A 297 -6.89 -10.63 38.00
CA ASP A 297 -7.15 -11.66 39.01
C ASP A 297 -8.65 -11.79 39.29
N PRO A 298 -9.12 -12.96 39.77
CA PRO A 298 -10.46 -13.09 40.31
C PRO A 298 -10.71 -12.01 41.38
N ASP A 299 -11.85 -11.33 41.29
CA ASP A 299 -12.28 -10.27 42.21
C ASP A 299 -11.51 -8.92 42.14
N ASP A 300 -10.70 -8.69 41.09
CA ASP A 300 -10.19 -7.35 40.80
C ASP A 300 -11.38 -6.36 40.65
N PRO A 301 -11.46 -5.29 41.47
CA PRO A 301 -12.57 -4.34 41.39
C PRO A 301 -12.54 -3.48 40.12
N SER A 302 -11.41 -3.42 39.41
CA SER A 302 -11.23 -2.62 38.21
C SER A 302 -10.29 -3.31 37.19
N PRO A 303 -10.66 -4.49 36.67
CA PRO A 303 -9.79 -5.24 35.78
C PRO A 303 -9.59 -4.46 34.47
N PRO A 304 -8.43 -4.59 33.79
CA PRO A 304 -8.16 -3.86 32.55
C PRO A 304 -9.27 -4.00 31.50
N ILE A 305 -9.88 -5.18 31.38
CA ILE A 305 -10.98 -5.43 30.45
C ILE A 305 -12.18 -4.50 30.69
N LEU A 306 -12.45 -4.09 31.94
CA LEU A 306 -13.52 -3.13 32.26
C LEU A 306 -13.23 -1.74 31.70
N LEU A 307 -11.97 -1.31 31.77
CA LEU A 307 -11.52 -0.04 31.19
C LEU A 307 -11.61 -0.11 29.66
N MET A 308 -11.23 -1.24 29.06
CA MET A 308 -11.28 -1.45 27.62
C MET A 308 -12.72 -1.38 27.08
N MET A 309 -13.69 -1.96 27.77
CA MET A 309 -15.10 -1.94 27.37
C MET A 309 -15.73 -0.53 27.37
N LYS A 310 -15.12 0.44 28.06
CA LYS A 310 -15.57 1.83 28.12
C LYS A 310 -14.84 2.74 27.13
N ASP A 311 -13.75 2.26 26.53
CA ASP A 311 -12.91 3.03 25.62
C ASP A 311 -13.39 2.94 24.16
N GLN A 312 -13.16 4.00 23.38
CA GLN A 312 -13.62 4.14 22.00
C GLN A 312 -12.93 3.18 21.00
N PHE A 313 -11.73 2.66 21.32
CA PHE A 313 -10.99 1.72 20.49
C PHE A 313 -10.94 0.32 21.13
N ALA A 314 -10.63 0.24 22.41
CA ALA A 314 -10.41 -1.04 23.08
C ALA A 314 -11.67 -1.90 23.18
N ASN A 315 -12.86 -1.30 23.06
CA ASN A 315 -14.12 -2.05 23.00
C ASN A 315 -14.16 -3.02 21.80
N TYR A 316 -13.52 -2.70 20.68
CA TYR A 316 -13.41 -3.60 19.52
C TYR A 316 -12.45 -4.76 19.82
N VAL A 317 -11.36 -4.50 20.53
CA VAL A 317 -10.42 -5.53 20.98
C VAL A 317 -11.11 -6.54 21.91
N VAL A 318 -11.93 -6.08 22.86
CA VAL A 318 -12.69 -6.98 23.75
C VAL A 318 -13.67 -7.86 22.95
N GLN A 319 -14.36 -7.29 21.97
CA GLN A 319 -15.22 -8.07 21.07
C GLN A 319 -14.42 -9.13 20.32
N LYS A 320 -13.25 -8.77 19.79
CA LYS A 320 -12.37 -9.71 19.08
C LYS A 320 -11.87 -10.83 19.98
N MET A 321 -11.51 -10.52 21.22
CA MET A 321 -11.15 -11.51 22.23
C MET A 321 -12.30 -12.51 22.44
N LEU A 322 -13.53 -12.04 22.61
CA LEU A 322 -14.70 -12.93 22.77
C LEU A 322 -15.00 -13.80 21.54
N ASP A 323 -14.80 -13.25 20.35
CA ASP A 323 -15.03 -13.96 19.08
C ASP A 323 -13.99 -15.07 18.85
N THR A 324 -12.77 -14.90 19.38
CA THR A 324 -11.61 -15.79 19.11
C THR A 324 -11.19 -16.65 20.30
N ALA A 325 -11.71 -16.39 21.49
CA ALA A 325 -11.36 -17.11 22.71
C ALA A 325 -11.93 -18.53 22.71
N ASP A 326 -11.10 -19.49 23.10
CA ASP A 326 -11.55 -20.84 23.43
C ASP A 326 -12.55 -20.80 24.62
N PRO A 327 -13.43 -21.81 24.76
CA PRO A 327 -14.52 -21.81 25.75
C PRO A 327 -14.07 -21.50 27.19
N VAL A 328 -12.88 -21.99 27.59
CA VAL A 328 -12.32 -21.74 28.92
C VAL A 328 -12.03 -20.25 29.15
N TYR A 329 -11.39 -19.58 28.18
CA TYR A 329 -11.05 -18.16 28.29
C TYR A 329 -12.25 -17.26 28.07
N ARG A 330 -13.18 -17.66 27.22
CA ARG A 330 -14.48 -16.99 27.09
C ARG A 330 -15.20 -16.98 28.44
N LYS A 331 -15.24 -18.12 29.14
CA LYS A 331 -15.82 -18.22 30.49
C LYS A 331 -15.08 -17.33 31.49
N LYS A 332 -13.74 -17.28 31.45
CA LYS A 332 -12.93 -16.37 32.29
C LYS A 332 -13.28 -14.90 32.06
N MET A 333 -13.34 -14.46 30.80
CA MET A 333 -13.77 -13.12 30.44
C MET A 333 -15.18 -12.81 30.94
N MET A 334 -16.10 -13.78 30.86
CA MET A 334 -17.46 -13.65 31.39
C MET A 334 -17.49 -13.43 32.89
N TYR A 335 -16.70 -14.17 33.67
CA TYR A 335 -16.59 -13.95 35.10
C TYR A 335 -16.03 -12.58 35.46
N ALA A 336 -15.01 -12.11 34.72
CA ALA A 336 -14.45 -10.77 34.92
C ALA A 336 -15.46 -9.65 34.60
N ILE A 337 -16.32 -9.85 33.59
CA ILE A 337 -17.25 -8.80 33.13
C ILE A 337 -18.56 -8.78 33.93
N LYS A 338 -19.07 -9.95 34.35
CA LYS A 338 -20.42 -10.12 34.92
C LYS A 338 -20.73 -9.17 36.10
N PRO A 339 -19.84 -8.99 37.10
CA PRO A 339 -20.09 -8.08 38.23
C PRO A 339 -20.29 -6.62 37.81
N HIS A 340 -19.74 -6.22 36.65
CA HIS A 340 -19.73 -4.84 36.21
C HIS A 340 -20.82 -4.50 35.17
N ILE A 341 -21.65 -5.46 34.77
CA ILE A 341 -22.76 -5.25 33.82
C ILE A 341 -23.64 -4.04 34.19
N PRO A 342 -24.07 -3.84 35.45
CA PRO A 342 -24.89 -2.69 35.83
C PRO A 342 -24.22 -1.34 35.53
N THR A 343 -22.90 -1.26 35.72
CA THR A 343 -22.11 -0.05 35.44
C THR A 343 -21.92 0.13 33.93
N LEU A 344 -21.61 -0.94 33.21
CA LEU A 344 -21.37 -0.93 31.77
C LEU A 344 -22.59 -0.51 30.95
N ARG A 345 -23.81 -0.80 31.43
CA ARG A 345 -25.07 -0.31 30.83
C ARG A 345 -25.17 1.21 30.77
N LYS A 346 -24.36 1.96 31.53
CA LYS A 346 -24.33 3.42 31.50
C LYS A 346 -23.47 4.00 30.37
N PHE A 347 -22.64 3.19 29.72
CA PHE A 347 -21.71 3.62 28.67
C PHE A 347 -22.16 3.12 27.29
N SER A 348 -22.07 3.96 26.26
CA SER A 348 -22.51 3.62 24.90
C SER A 348 -21.81 2.37 24.35
N TYR A 349 -20.48 2.30 24.44
CA TYR A 349 -19.70 1.14 24.00
C TYR A 349 -19.98 -0.12 24.84
N GLY A 350 -20.13 0.05 26.17
CA GLY A 350 -20.47 -1.02 27.09
C GLY A 350 -21.81 -1.69 26.76
N LYS A 351 -22.83 -0.92 26.38
CA LYS A 351 -24.13 -1.46 25.94
C LYS A 351 -23.99 -2.37 24.72
N HIS A 352 -23.23 -1.96 23.71
CA HIS A 352 -23.03 -2.77 22.50
C HIS A 352 -22.36 -4.12 22.79
N ILE A 353 -21.35 -4.12 23.65
CA ILE A 353 -20.69 -5.38 24.03
C ILE A 353 -21.65 -6.26 24.83
N ILE A 354 -22.38 -5.70 25.80
CA ILE A 354 -23.37 -6.46 26.59
C ILE A 354 -24.41 -7.12 25.70
N SER A 355 -24.91 -6.46 24.65
CA SER A 355 -25.89 -7.06 23.73
C SER A 355 -25.34 -8.30 23.02
N LYS A 356 -24.08 -8.28 22.57
CA LYS A 356 -23.39 -9.50 22.07
C LYS A 356 -23.16 -10.54 23.17
N PHE A 357 -22.90 -10.07 24.39
CA PHE A 357 -22.61 -10.89 25.57
C PHE A 357 -23.82 -11.69 26.06
N VAL A 358 -25.01 -11.08 26.13
CA VAL A 358 -26.24 -11.70 26.65
C VAL A 358 -26.73 -12.83 25.72
N LEU A 359 -26.61 -12.68 24.41
CA LEU A 359 -26.90 -13.76 23.44
C LEU A 359 -25.97 -14.98 23.60
N SER A 360 -24.79 -14.79 24.20
CA SER A 360 -23.82 -15.85 24.45
C SER A 360 -24.08 -16.60 25.76
N PHE A 361 -24.84 -16.01 26.69
CA PHE A 361 -25.21 -16.62 27.98
C PHE A 361 -26.31 -17.67 27.84
N GLU A 362 -27.15 -17.56 26.82
CA GLU A 362 -28.30 -18.46 26.61
C GLU A 362 -27.92 -19.76 25.88
N ASN A 363 -26.66 -19.89 25.45
CA ASN A 363 -26.16 -21.02 24.64
C ASN A 363 -25.03 -21.83 25.33
N VAL A 364 -24.82 -21.66 26.65
CA VAL A 364 -23.82 -22.40 27.44
C VAL A 364 -24.44 -23.01 28.69
#